data_AF-A0A3N5GM75-F1
#
_entry.id   AF-A0A3N5GM75-F1
#
_cell.length_a   1.000
_cell.length_b   1.000
_cell.length_c   1.000
_cell.angle_alpha   90.00
_cell.angle_beta   90.00
_cell.angle_gamma   90.00
#
_symmetry.space_group_name_H-M   'P 1'
#
loop_
_entity.id
_entity.type
_entity.pdbx_description
1 polymer ?
#
loop_
_entity_poly.entity_id
_entity_poly.type
_entity_poly.pdbx_seq_one_letter_code
_entity_poly.pdbx_strand_id
1 'polypeptide(L)' 'MTSRERVLAAIAHREPDGLPVDLGATPSSGISASAYYNLKQHL' A
#
# COMPACT_ATOMS: atom_id res chain seq x y z
N MET A 1 11.03 3.49 -7.90
CA MET A 1 10.97 2.22 -7.14
C MET A 1 9.68 1.49 -7.53
N THR A 2 9.70 0.16 -7.57
CA THR A 2 8.47 -0.64 -7.67
C THR A 2 7.67 -0.54 -6.36
N SER A 3 6.37 -0.88 -6.39
CA SER A 3 5.53 -0.91 -5.17
C SER A 3 6.18 -1.76 -4.05
N ARG A 4 6.73 -2.92 -4.42
CA ARG A 4 7.44 -3.80 -3.47
C ARG A 4 8.72 -3.17 -2.92
N GLU A 5 9.54 -2.56 -3.78
CA GLU A 5 10.78 -1.89 -3.35
C GLU A 5 10.49 -0.75 -2.36
N ARG A 6 9.43 0.02 -2.62
CA ARG A 6 8.99 1.12 -1.74
C ARG A 6 8.65 0.63 -0.33
N VAL A 7 7.85 -0.44 -0.23
CA VAL A 7 7.49 -1.05 1.06
C VAL A 7 8.74 -1.56 1.79
N LEU A 8 9.63 -2.25 1.09
CA LEU A 8 10.87 -2.77 1.69
C LEU A 8 11.83 -1.66 2.15
N ALA A 9 11.88 -0.54 1.44
CA ALA A 9 12.68 0.63 1.85
C ALA A 9 12.13 1.24 3.15
N ALA A 10 10.81 1.44 3.24
CA ALA A 10 10.15 1.96 4.44
C ALA A 10 10.38 1.05 5.67
N ILE A 11 10.21 -0.27 5.50
CA ILE A 11 10.50 -1.26 6.56
C ILE A 11 11.96 -1.21 6.99
N ALA A 12 12.88 -0.96 6.05
CA ALA A 12 14.31 -0.83 6.34
C ALA A 12 14.72 0.57 6.84
N HIS A 13 13.78 1.44 7.21
CA HIS A 13 14.02 2.82 7.66
C HIS A 13 14.85 3.66 6.66
N ARG A 14 14.68 3.39 5.35
CA ARG A 14 15.25 4.16 4.25
C ARG A 14 14.16 4.99 3.60
N GLU A 15 14.46 6.23 3.24
CA GLU A 15 13.49 7.14 2.61
C GLU A 15 12.99 6.55 1.27
N PRO A 16 11.70 6.21 1.16
CA PRO A 16 11.12 5.71 -0.08
C PRO A 16 10.78 6.86 -1.04
N ASP A 17 10.61 6.55 -2.33
CA ASP A 17 10.21 7.52 -3.37
C ASP A 17 8.76 8.00 -3.28
N GLY A 18 8.02 7.58 -2.24
CA GLY A 18 6.64 7.93 -2.00
C GLY A 18 6.06 7.14 -0.82
N LEU A 19 4.80 7.40 -0.49
CA LEU A 19 4.13 6.71 0.61
C LEU A 19 3.85 5.24 0.22
N PRO A 20 4.29 4.24 1.01
CA PRO A 20 3.89 2.86 0.81
C PRO A 20 2.39 2.70 1.12
N VAL A 21 1.70 1.89 0.31
CA VAL A 21 0.28 1.58 0.47
C VAL A 21 0.15 0.12 0.88
N ASP A 22 -0.43 -0.13 2.04
CA ASP A 22 -0.75 -1.47 2.56
C ASP A 22 -2.27 -1.58 2.77
N LEU A 23 -2.89 -2.60 2.19
CA LEU A 23 -4.33 -2.85 2.23
C LEU A 23 -4.56 -4.29 2.70
N GLY A 24 -5.15 -4.45 3.88
CA GLY A 24 -5.36 -5.77 4.49
C GLY A 24 -4.22 -6.22 5.40
N ALA A 25 -3.63 -5.29 6.15
CA ALA A 25 -2.53 -5.55 7.10
C ALA A 25 -2.86 -6.62 8.17
N THR A 26 -4.15 -6.88 8.43
CA THR A 26 -4.59 -7.89 9.39
C THR A 26 -5.74 -8.75 8.82
N PRO A 27 -5.92 -10.00 9.28
CA PRO A 27 -7.01 -10.88 8.79
C PRO A 27 -8.42 -10.37 9.10
N SER A 28 -8.55 -9.45 10.05
CA SER A 28 -9.82 -8.84 10.46
C SER A 28 -10.06 -7.47 9.83
N SER A 29 -9.10 -6.95 9.06
CA SER A 29 -9.26 -5.70 8.30
C SER A 29 -9.52 -6.01 6.83
N GLY A 30 -10.41 -5.22 6.23
CA GLY A 30 -10.78 -5.38 4.84
C GLY A 30 -11.29 -4.06 4.27
N ILE A 31 -11.30 -3.97 2.96
CA ILE A 31 -11.86 -2.86 2.21
C ILE A 31 -13.02 -3.40 1.39
N SER A 32 -14.12 -2.64 1.27
CA SER A 32 -15.20 -3.05 0.39
C SER A 32 -14.70 -3.12 -1.05
N ALA A 33 -15.20 -4.08 -1.83
CA ALA A 33 -14.75 -4.26 -3.22
C ALA A 33 -14.95 -2.97 -4.05
N SER A 34 -16.03 -2.23 -3.80
CA SER A 34 -16.31 -0.94 -4.45
C SER A 34 -15.33 0.16 -4.04
N ALA A 35 -15.00 0.27 -2.75
CA ALA A 35 -14.01 1.25 -2.29
C ALA A 35 -12.61 0.93 -2.82
N TYR A 36 -12.22 -0.35 -2.85
CA TYR A 36 -10.95 -0.78 -3.43
C TYR A 36 -10.86 -0.46 -4.92
N TYR A 37 -11.94 -0.71 -5.67
CA TYR A 37 -12.00 -0.35 -7.09
C TYR A 37 -11.75 1.14 -7.29
N ASN A 38 -12.45 2.00 -6.54
CA ASN A 38 -12.30 3.45 -6.63
C ASN A 38 -10.88 3.91 -6.25
N LEU A 39 -10.30 3.34 -5.20
CA LEU A 39 -8.93 3.64 -4.77
C LEU A 39 -7.91 3.30 -5.87
N LYS A 40 -8.07 2.14 -6.52
CA LYS A 40 -7.19 1.72 -7.62
C LYS A 40 -7.25 2.63 -8.85
N GLN A 41 -8.39 3.31 -9.08
CA GLN A 41 -8.48 4.29 -10.17
C GLN A 41 -7.85 5.64 -9.82
N HIS A 42 -7.68 5.93 -8.52
CA HIS A 42 -7.15 7.20 -8.04
C HIS A 42 -5.63 7.19 -7.86
N LEU A 43 -5.04 6.03 -7.54
CA LEU A 43 -3.60 5.81 -7.43
C LEU A 43 -2.97 5.48 -8.79
#